data_AF-A0A143PAM5-F1
#
_entry.id   AF-A0A143PAM5-F1
#
_cell.length_a   1.000
_cell.length_b   1.000
_cell.length_c   1.000
_cell.angle_alpha   90.00
_cell.angle_beta   90.00
_cell.angle_gamma   90.00
#
_symmetry.space_group_name_H-M   'P 1'
#
loop_
_entity.id
_entity.type
_entity.pdbx_description
1 polymer ?
#
loop_
_entity_poly.entity_id
_entity_poly.type
_entity_poly.pdbx_seq_one_letter_code
_entity_poly.pdbx_strand_id
1 'polypeptide(L)'
;MKKILSAAIVSATVITGLGVSQADAASGNTIQNVQQIHHGDQSLEGVKLGQNIQDVLKKQKATGYSYKPDKTEHYYEFKTAKGLMIVTANGKKDNGVITGISMGYNKPDGPTFKEVRNQLGNTVKWRYHFDDRTGNFGYIKDGKTTYQFGTESPKDRNLKLYRIDIEK
;
A
#
# COMPACT_ATOMS: atom_id res chain seq x y z
N MET A 1 -14.56 11.66 -60.76
CA MET A 1 -14.64 11.62 -59.28
C MET A 1 -15.24 10.30 -58.83
N LYS A 2 -14.46 9.42 -58.19
CA LYS A 2 -14.83 8.60 -57.02
C LYS A 2 -13.59 7.81 -56.58
N LYS A 3 -13.36 7.78 -55.27
CA LYS A 3 -12.08 7.55 -54.60
C LYS A 3 -11.88 6.08 -54.23
N ILE A 4 -10.63 5.63 -54.42
CA ILE A 4 -9.77 4.69 -53.68
C ILE A 4 -10.39 4.01 -52.45
N LEU A 5 -10.11 2.70 -52.27
CA LEU A 5 -9.71 2.10 -50.99
C LEU A 5 -9.10 0.70 -51.21
N SER A 6 -7.77 0.67 -51.36
CA SER A 6 -6.97 -0.56 -51.22
C SER A 6 -6.79 -0.84 -49.73
N ALA A 7 -7.33 -1.97 -49.25
CA ALA A 7 -7.14 -2.42 -47.87
C ALA A 7 -5.76 -3.10 -47.74
N ALA A 8 -4.81 -2.42 -47.10
CA ALA A 8 -3.57 -3.04 -46.65
C ALA A 8 -3.85 -3.74 -45.31
N ILE A 9 -3.77 -5.08 -45.30
CA ILE A 9 -3.76 -5.87 -44.07
C ILE A 9 -2.40 -5.65 -43.42
N VAL A 10 -2.33 -4.74 -42.44
CA VAL A 10 -1.17 -4.62 -41.56
C VAL A 10 -1.35 -5.63 -40.44
N SER A 11 -0.75 -6.81 -40.60
CA SER A 11 -0.49 -7.72 -39.47
C SER A 11 0.53 -7.05 -38.56
N ALA A 12 0.05 -6.33 -37.54
CA ALA A 12 0.89 -5.91 -36.42
C ALA A 12 1.09 -7.12 -35.51
N THR A 13 2.18 -7.85 -35.72
CA THR A 13 2.73 -8.73 -34.70
C THR A 13 3.18 -7.84 -33.55
N VAL A 14 2.34 -7.72 -32.52
CA VAL A 14 2.72 -7.06 -31.28
C VAL A 14 3.70 -7.98 -30.56
N ILE A 15 4.98 -7.81 -30.87
CA ILE A 15 6.07 -8.28 -30.01
C ILE A 15 6.10 -7.30 -28.83
N THR A 16 5.19 -7.46 -27.87
CA THR A 16 5.42 -6.92 -26.53
C THR A 16 6.48 -7.81 -25.92
N GLY A 17 7.72 -7.29 -25.98
CA GLY A 17 8.88 -7.92 -25.40
C GLY A 17 8.59 -8.39 -23.97
N LEU A 18 9.13 -9.56 -23.68
CA LEU A 18 9.38 -10.07 -22.34
C LEU A 18 10.37 -9.14 -21.63
N GLY A 19 9.95 -7.90 -21.38
CA GLY A 19 10.56 -7.02 -20.41
C GLY A 19 10.00 -7.45 -19.07
N VAL A 20 10.81 -8.17 -18.31
CA VAL A 20 10.60 -8.38 -16.89
C VAL A 20 10.40 -6.99 -16.29
N SER A 21 9.15 -6.59 -16.06
CA SER A 21 8.86 -5.37 -15.32
C SER A 21 9.55 -5.56 -13.98
N GLN A 22 10.59 -4.76 -13.71
CA GLN A 22 10.82 -4.32 -12.35
C GLN A 22 9.47 -3.77 -11.91
N ALA A 23 8.73 -4.56 -11.13
CA ALA A 23 7.51 -4.11 -10.52
C ALA A 23 7.91 -2.86 -9.73
N ASP A 24 7.54 -1.69 -10.23
CA ASP A 24 7.63 -0.47 -9.48
C ASP A 24 6.94 -0.75 -8.15
N ALA A 25 7.71 -0.66 -7.05
CA ALA A 25 7.20 -0.94 -5.73
C ALA A 25 5.91 -0.16 -5.53
N ALA A 26 4.87 -0.84 -5.04
CA ALA A 26 3.57 -0.25 -4.84
C ALA A 26 3.73 1.00 -3.96
N SER A 27 3.50 2.17 -4.55
CA SER A 27 3.76 3.47 -3.91
C SER A 27 2.58 4.41 -4.08
N GLY A 28 2.27 5.13 -3.01
CA GLY A 28 1.14 6.04 -2.96
C GLY A 28 -0.17 5.40 -2.49
N ASN A 29 -1.10 6.27 -2.10
CA ASN A 29 -2.41 5.92 -1.58
C ASN A 29 -3.42 5.76 -2.73
N THR A 30 -3.25 4.75 -3.60
CA THR A 30 -4.04 4.60 -4.84
C THR A 30 -4.71 3.23 -4.95
N ILE A 31 -5.75 3.11 -5.79
CA ILE A 31 -6.43 1.82 -6.02
C ILE A 31 -5.53 0.82 -6.75
N GLN A 32 -4.60 1.30 -7.58
CA GLN A 32 -3.62 0.45 -8.27
C GLN A 32 -2.68 -0.22 -7.28
N ASN A 33 -2.21 0.52 -6.26
CA ASN A 33 -1.40 -0.05 -5.18
C ASN A 33 -2.19 -1.14 -4.42
N VAL A 34 -3.45 -0.87 -4.08
CA VAL A 34 -4.34 -1.86 -3.46
C VAL A 34 -4.44 -3.13 -4.31
N GLN A 35 -4.62 -2.99 -5.63
CA GLN A 35 -4.69 -4.13 -6.56
C GLN A 35 -3.37 -4.90 -6.64
N GLN A 36 -2.23 -4.21 -6.66
CA GLN A 36 -0.90 -4.84 -6.69
C GLN A 36 -0.66 -5.67 -5.41
N ILE A 37 -0.96 -5.09 -4.23
CA ILE A 37 -0.82 -5.78 -2.95
C ILE A 37 -1.76 -7.00 -2.89
N HIS A 38 -3.00 -6.86 -3.34
CA HIS A 38 -3.96 -7.97 -3.42
C HIS A 38 -3.44 -9.15 -4.27
N HIS A 39 -2.75 -8.85 -5.37
CA HIS A 39 -2.12 -9.86 -6.23
C HIS A 39 -0.73 -10.31 -5.77
N GLY A 40 -0.32 -9.95 -4.56
CA GLY A 40 0.87 -10.48 -3.90
C GLY A 40 2.09 -9.58 -3.96
N ASP A 41 1.97 -8.31 -4.36
CA ASP A 41 3.04 -7.35 -4.09
C ASP A 41 3.21 -7.20 -2.57
N GLN A 42 4.45 -7.37 -2.12
CA GLN A 42 4.83 -7.29 -0.71
C GLN A 42 5.59 -6.00 -0.41
N SER A 43 5.46 -5.01 -1.29
CA SER A 43 6.09 -3.71 -1.13
C SER A 43 5.08 -2.61 -0.83
N LEU A 44 5.53 -1.60 -0.08
CA LEU A 44 4.79 -0.41 0.25
C LEU A 44 5.77 0.76 0.40
N GLU A 45 5.56 1.84 -0.36
CA GLU A 45 6.41 3.05 -0.39
C GLU A 45 7.91 2.73 -0.59
N GLY A 46 8.22 1.77 -1.46
CA GLY A 46 9.60 1.39 -1.79
C GLY A 46 10.29 0.48 -0.78
N VAL A 47 9.59 0.04 0.27
CA VAL A 47 10.04 -0.95 1.25
C VAL A 47 9.34 -2.28 0.97
N LYS A 48 10.05 -3.41 1.04
CA LYS A 48 9.52 -4.75 0.75
C LYS A 48 9.63 -5.68 1.97
N LEU A 49 8.60 -6.50 2.22
CA LEU A 49 8.70 -7.57 3.22
C LEU A 49 9.83 -8.54 2.84
N GLY A 50 10.55 -9.05 3.84
CA GLY A 50 11.66 -9.98 3.63
C GLY A 50 13.00 -9.35 3.25
N GLN A 51 13.08 -8.05 2.93
CA GLN A 51 14.38 -7.40 2.74
C GLN A 51 15.06 -7.12 4.09
N ASN A 52 16.37 -6.90 4.08
CA ASN A 52 17.11 -6.50 5.27
C ASN A 52 16.82 -5.05 5.63
N ILE A 53 16.56 -4.78 6.91
CA ILE A 53 16.35 -3.41 7.40
C ILE A 53 17.57 -2.51 7.14
N GLN A 54 18.77 -3.08 7.16
CA GLN A 54 20.01 -2.36 6.90
C GLN A 54 19.99 -1.67 5.54
N ASP A 55 19.38 -2.28 4.52
CA ASP A 55 19.36 -1.73 3.16
C ASP A 55 18.38 -0.55 3.04
N VAL A 56 17.32 -0.54 3.85
CA VAL A 56 16.45 0.62 4.01
C VAL A 56 17.21 1.75 4.71
N LEU A 57 17.89 1.44 5.82
CA LEU A 57 18.63 2.41 6.63
C LEU A 57 19.80 3.08 5.89
N LYS A 58 20.40 2.40 4.91
CA LYS A 58 21.42 2.98 4.01
C LYS A 58 20.84 4.06 3.08
N LYS A 59 19.58 3.90 2.66
CA LYS A 59 18.90 4.81 1.73
C LYS A 59 18.19 5.95 2.44
N GLN A 60 17.65 5.69 3.63
CA GLN A 60 16.87 6.64 4.39
C GLN A 60 17.18 6.51 5.88
N LYS A 61 17.40 7.65 6.54
CA LYS A 61 17.60 7.68 7.99
C LYS A 61 16.26 7.58 8.72
N ALA A 62 16.16 6.66 9.68
CA ALA A 62 15.01 6.58 10.57
C ALA A 62 14.91 7.83 11.45
N THR A 63 13.70 8.36 11.60
CA THR A 63 13.37 9.50 12.47
C THR A 63 13.04 9.07 13.89
N GLY A 64 12.70 7.80 14.08
CA GLY A 64 12.41 7.19 15.38
C GLY A 64 12.79 5.73 15.38
N TYR A 65 13.07 5.19 16.56
CA TYR A 65 13.38 3.79 16.76
C TYR A 65 12.82 3.34 18.11
N SER A 66 12.13 2.21 18.11
CA SER A 66 11.71 1.52 19.32
C SER A 66 11.80 0.01 19.11
N TYR A 67 11.59 -0.76 20.17
CA TYR A 67 11.67 -2.21 20.14
C TYR A 67 10.75 -2.81 21.19
N LYS A 68 10.28 -4.03 20.93
CA LYS A 68 9.52 -4.81 21.90
C LYS A 68 10.42 -5.16 23.10
N PRO A 69 9.95 -5.20 24.35
CA PRO A 69 10.81 -5.43 25.52
C PRO A 69 11.67 -6.71 25.47
N ASP A 70 11.18 -7.77 24.83
CA ASP A 70 11.89 -9.03 24.60
C ASP A 70 12.91 -8.97 23.45
N LYS A 71 13.02 -7.82 22.77
CA LYS A 71 13.90 -7.52 21.64
C LYS A 71 13.67 -8.40 20.40
N THR A 72 12.52 -9.06 20.29
CA THR A 72 12.22 -9.89 19.10
C THR A 72 11.78 -9.06 17.90
N GLU A 73 11.26 -7.85 18.15
CA GLU A 73 10.79 -6.91 17.15
C GLU A 73 11.39 -5.53 17.35
N HIS A 74 11.73 -4.90 16.23
CA HIS A 74 12.30 -3.57 16.13
C HIS A 74 11.43 -2.73 15.20
N TYR A 75 11.09 -1.52 15.61
CA TYR A 75 10.24 -0.61 14.87
C TYR A 75 11.06 0.62 14.46
N TYR A 76 11.10 0.90 13.17
CA TYR A 76 11.82 2.03 12.58
C TYR A 76 10.81 2.98 11.98
N GLU A 77 10.78 4.21 12.47
CA GLU A 77 9.87 5.24 12.00
C GLU A 77 10.56 6.10 10.94
N PHE A 78 9.86 6.40 9.86
CA PHE A 78 10.31 7.22 8.76
C PHE A 78 9.24 8.27 8.45
N LYS A 79 9.48 9.52 8.85
CA LYS A 79 8.65 10.64 8.41
C LYS A 79 8.89 10.90 6.92
N THR A 80 7.81 10.99 6.16
CA THR A 80 7.81 11.30 4.72
C THR A 80 6.93 12.52 4.46
N ALA A 81 7.01 13.09 3.26
CA ALA A 81 6.10 14.17 2.87
C ALA A 81 4.62 13.71 2.82
N LYS A 82 4.37 12.42 2.61
CA LYS A 82 3.02 11.84 2.51
C LYS A 82 2.43 11.43 3.85
N GLY A 83 3.27 11.21 4.87
CA GLY A 83 2.86 10.68 6.16
C GLY A 83 3.97 9.95 6.91
N LEU A 84 3.59 9.05 7.82
CA LEU A 84 4.51 8.29 8.66
C LEU A 84 4.52 6.82 8.21
N MET A 85 5.71 6.34 7.84
CA MET A 85 5.95 4.92 7.59
C MET A 85 6.64 4.30 8.82
N ILE A 86 6.15 3.14 9.25
CA ILE A 86 6.76 2.32 10.29
C ILE A 86 7.14 0.98 9.67
N VAL A 87 8.43 0.65 9.76
CA VAL A 87 8.96 -0.63 9.29
C VAL A 87 9.27 -1.49 10.51
N THR A 88 8.68 -2.67 10.57
CA THR A 88 8.92 -3.66 11.61
C THR A 88 9.92 -4.69 11.10
N ALA A 89 10.98 -4.93 11.85
CA ALA A 89 11.97 -5.96 11.55
C ALA A 89 12.19 -6.88 12.75
N ASN A 90 12.41 -8.16 12.48
CA ASN A 90 12.72 -9.16 13.50
C ASN A 90 14.22 -9.27 13.77
N GLY A 91 14.61 -10.07 14.78
CA GLY A 91 16.01 -10.42 14.99
C GLY A 91 16.81 -9.31 15.67
N LYS A 92 18.00 -9.00 15.16
CA LYS A 92 18.91 -8.02 15.78
C LYS A 92 18.67 -6.62 15.21
N LYS A 93 18.71 -5.61 16.08
CA LYS A 93 18.71 -4.18 15.69
C LYS A 93 19.64 -3.94 14.49
N ASP A 94 19.14 -3.20 13.51
CA ASP A 94 19.79 -2.79 12.25
C ASP A 94 20.23 -3.93 11.33
N ASN A 95 19.97 -5.20 11.69
CA ASN A 95 20.40 -6.41 10.98
C ASN A 95 19.27 -7.44 10.81
N GLY A 96 18.04 -6.98 11.04
CA GLY A 96 16.83 -7.79 10.96
C GLY A 96 16.25 -7.90 9.56
N VAL A 97 15.27 -8.80 9.41
CA VAL A 97 14.47 -8.92 8.21
C VAL A 97 13.12 -8.25 8.43
N ILE A 98 12.65 -7.49 7.44
CA ILE A 98 11.37 -6.78 7.52
C ILE A 98 10.21 -7.79 7.54
N THR A 99 9.37 -7.69 8.56
CA THR A 99 8.19 -8.53 8.79
C THR A 99 6.88 -7.76 8.69
N GLY A 100 6.92 -6.43 8.75
CA GLY A 100 5.74 -5.59 8.60
C GLY A 100 6.09 -4.19 8.10
N ILE A 101 5.19 -3.61 7.32
CA ILE A 101 5.30 -2.23 6.82
C ILE A 101 3.93 -1.58 7.01
N SER A 102 3.89 -0.47 7.76
CA SER A 102 2.70 0.33 8.01
C SER A 102 2.92 1.73 7.45
N MET A 103 2.12 2.15 6.49
CA MET A 103 2.11 3.54 6.00
C MET A 103 0.82 4.23 6.40
N GLY A 104 0.92 5.24 7.26
CA GLY A 104 -0.18 6.16 7.57
C GLY A 104 0.01 7.47 6.80
N TYR A 105 -0.95 7.82 5.96
CA TYR A 105 -0.98 9.05 5.17
C TYR A 105 -1.51 10.23 5.98
N ASN A 106 -1.03 11.45 5.68
CA ASN A 106 -1.40 12.67 6.39
C ASN A 106 -2.89 13.01 6.28
N LYS A 107 -3.55 12.55 5.21
CA LYS A 107 -4.96 12.80 4.93
C LYS A 107 -5.63 11.54 4.40
N PRO A 108 -6.95 11.38 4.62
CA PRO A 108 -7.75 10.35 3.97
C PRO A 108 -8.08 10.79 2.53
N ASP A 109 -7.08 10.78 1.65
CA ASP A 109 -7.19 11.22 0.25
C ASP A 109 -7.12 10.09 -0.77
N GLY A 110 -7.02 8.85 -0.31
CA GLY A 110 -6.95 7.65 -1.14
C GLY A 110 -8.29 7.19 -1.69
N PRO A 111 -8.33 5.98 -2.29
CA PRO A 111 -9.56 5.38 -2.77
C PRO A 111 -10.58 5.20 -1.65
N THR A 112 -11.86 5.25 -2.02
CA THR A 112 -12.96 5.07 -1.08
C THR A 112 -13.03 3.63 -0.57
N PHE A 113 -13.65 3.45 0.60
CA PHE A 113 -13.95 2.14 1.16
C PHE A 113 -14.67 1.23 0.16
N LYS A 114 -15.62 1.80 -0.61
CA LYS A 114 -16.38 1.06 -1.61
C LYS A 114 -15.51 0.63 -2.78
N GLU A 115 -14.64 1.49 -3.29
CA GLU A 115 -13.71 1.15 -4.38
C GLU A 115 -12.75 0.04 -3.96
N VAL A 116 -12.15 0.14 -2.76
CA VAL A 116 -11.25 -0.89 -2.25
C VAL A 116 -12.00 -2.21 -2.04
N ARG A 117 -13.19 -2.19 -1.45
CA ARG A 117 -13.99 -3.41 -1.28
C ARG A 117 -14.34 -4.06 -2.62
N ASN A 118 -14.70 -3.27 -3.61
CA ASN A 118 -14.99 -3.79 -4.95
C ASN A 118 -13.73 -4.42 -5.60
N GLN A 119 -12.56 -3.79 -5.41
CA GLN A 119 -11.29 -4.28 -5.94
C GLN A 119 -10.83 -5.60 -5.31
N LEU A 120 -11.06 -5.78 -4.01
CA LEU A 120 -10.64 -6.96 -3.26
C LEU A 120 -11.67 -8.10 -3.28
N GLY A 121 -12.89 -7.83 -3.75
CA GLY A 121 -13.98 -8.79 -3.81
C GLY A 121 -14.70 -9.02 -2.47
N ASN A 122 -15.60 -10.00 -2.44
CA ASN A 122 -16.55 -10.20 -1.34
C ASN A 122 -16.04 -11.09 -0.20
N THR A 123 -14.84 -11.66 -0.31
CA THR A 123 -14.27 -12.60 0.67
C THR A 123 -13.52 -11.91 1.81
N VAL A 124 -13.20 -10.61 1.66
CA VAL A 124 -12.47 -9.84 2.67
C VAL A 124 -13.34 -9.53 3.90
N LYS A 125 -12.70 -9.48 5.07
CA LYS A 125 -13.36 -9.06 6.32
C LYS A 125 -13.38 -7.55 6.38
N TRP A 126 -14.48 -6.95 6.80
CA TRP A 126 -14.58 -5.50 6.88
C TRP A 126 -15.54 -5.04 7.98
N ARG A 127 -15.35 -3.81 8.43
CA ARG A 127 -16.29 -3.09 9.28
C ARG A 127 -16.18 -1.60 8.96
N TYR A 128 -17.27 -0.89 9.13
CA TYR A 128 -17.24 0.56 9.22
C TYR A 128 -18.21 1.05 10.28
N HIS A 129 -18.00 2.27 10.72
CA HIS A 129 -18.84 2.96 11.68
C HIS A 129 -18.86 4.46 11.36
N PHE A 130 -20.02 5.05 11.55
CA PHE A 130 -20.25 6.48 11.37
C PHE A 130 -20.70 7.07 12.69
N ASP A 131 -20.02 8.11 13.16
CA ASP A 131 -20.34 8.82 14.39
C ASP A 131 -20.14 10.33 14.20
N ASP A 132 -21.20 11.10 14.47
CA ASP A 132 -21.23 12.54 14.21
C ASP A 132 -20.38 13.37 15.18
N ARG A 133 -19.83 12.75 16.24
CA ARG A 133 -19.05 13.43 17.28
C ARG A 133 -17.58 13.03 17.24
N THR A 134 -17.32 11.72 17.17
CA THR A 134 -15.97 11.12 17.29
C THR A 134 -15.32 10.84 15.94
N GLY A 135 -16.08 10.94 14.85
CA GLY A 135 -15.58 10.73 13.50
C GLY A 135 -15.93 9.36 12.94
N ASN A 136 -15.60 9.18 11.67
CA ASN A 136 -15.98 8.00 10.91
C ASN A 136 -14.77 7.10 10.70
N PHE A 137 -14.99 5.79 10.78
CA PHE A 137 -13.92 4.80 10.68
C PHE A 137 -14.36 3.64 9.80
N GLY A 138 -13.42 3.13 9.01
CA GLY A 138 -13.58 1.87 8.29
C GLY A 138 -12.30 1.06 8.34
N TYR A 139 -12.43 -0.26 8.28
CA TYR A 139 -11.30 -1.13 7.99
C TYR A 139 -11.72 -2.26 7.05
N ILE A 140 -10.78 -2.69 6.22
CA ILE A 140 -10.86 -3.90 5.40
C ILE A 140 -9.60 -4.72 5.67
N LYS A 141 -9.76 -6.02 5.91
CA LYS A 141 -8.68 -6.98 6.10
C LYS A 141 -8.72 -8.02 4.99
N ASP A 142 -7.63 -8.08 4.24
CA ASP A 142 -7.37 -9.04 3.18
C ASP A 142 -6.15 -9.87 3.55
N GLY A 143 -6.36 -11.08 4.07
CA GLY A 143 -5.29 -11.93 4.60
C GLY A 143 -4.48 -11.23 5.70
N LYS A 144 -3.22 -10.90 5.38
CA LYS A 144 -2.25 -10.20 6.24
C LYS A 144 -2.15 -8.70 5.96
N THR A 145 -2.95 -8.19 5.04
CA THR A 145 -3.02 -6.78 4.71
C THR A 145 -4.23 -6.15 5.38
N THR A 146 -4.05 -4.97 5.98
CA THR A 146 -5.14 -4.16 6.52
C THR A 146 -5.15 -2.79 5.86
N TYR A 147 -6.35 -2.36 5.49
CA TYR A 147 -6.64 -1.05 4.92
C TYR A 147 -7.53 -0.30 5.91
N GLN A 148 -7.13 0.90 6.36
CA GLN A 148 -7.90 1.72 7.28
C GLN A 148 -8.39 3.00 6.62
N PHE A 149 -9.63 3.35 6.91
CA PHE A 149 -10.36 4.41 6.25
C PHE A 149 -10.91 5.41 7.27
N GLY A 150 -10.92 6.67 6.89
CA GLY A 150 -11.40 7.76 7.72
C GLY A 150 -11.97 8.87 6.84
N THR A 151 -12.37 9.96 7.48
CA THR A 151 -12.92 11.16 6.83
C THR A 151 -12.22 12.40 7.37
N GLU A 152 -12.22 13.49 6.62
CA GLU A 152 -11.66 14.77 7.10
C GLU A 152 -12.56 15.44 8.17
N SER A 153 -13.82 15.04 8.24
CA SER A 153 -14.81 15.57 9.18
C SER A 153 -15.79 14.49 9.63
N PRO A 154 -16.34 14.55 10.86
CA PRO A 154 -17.39 13.64 11.31
C PRO A 154 -18.67 13.64 10.46
N LYS A 155 -18.97 14.77 9.80
CA LYS A 155 -20.16 14.89 8.92
C LYS A 155 -19.96 14.27 7.54
N ASP A 156 -18.71 14.09 7.11
CA ASP A 156 -18.40 13.49 5.82
C ASP A 156 -18.56 11.97 5.91
N ARG A 157 -19.49 11.40 5.15
CA ARG A 157 -19.75 9.95 5.14
C ARG A 157 -18.90 9.19 4.12
N ASN A 158 -18.00 9.86 3.41
CA ASN A 158 -17.15 9.25 2.39
C ASN A 158 -15.81 8.77 2.98
N LEU A 159 -15.80 7.54 3.47
CA LEU A 159 -14.60 6.89 4.01
C LEU A 159 -13.54 6.70 2.91
N LYS A 160 -12.38 7.32 3.09
CA LYS A 160 -11.23 7.23 2.20
C LYS A 160 -10.03 6.60 2.90
N LEU A 161 -9.27 5.83 2.14
CA LEU A 161 -8.09 5.12 2.62
C LEU A 161 -7.07 6.15 3.13
N TYR A 162 -6.54 5.91 4.33
CA TYR A 162 -5.46 6.72 4.90
C TYR A 162 -4.35 5.88 5.54
N ARG A 163 -4.52 4.55 5.64
CA ARG A 163 -3.45 3.68 6.14
C ARG A 163 -3.50 2.31 5.51
N ILE A 164 -2.32 1.80 5.19
CA ILE A 164 -2.09 0.46 4.68
C ILE A 164 -1.06 -0.21 5.58
N ASP A 165 -1.40 -1.39 6.09
CA ASP A 165 -0.51 -2.25 6.87
C ASP A 165 -0.34 -3.56 6.10
N ILE A 166 0.90 -3.94 5.75
CA ILE A 166 1.24 -5.26 5.18
C ILE A 166 2.15 -6.03 6.14
N GLU A 167 1.83 -7.30 6.37
CA GLU A 167 2.54 -8.17 7.32
C GLU A 167 2.86 -9.54 6.70
N LYS A 168 3.86 -10.24 7.26
CA LYS A 168 4.21 -11.63 6.90
C LYS A 168 3.27 -12.68 7.51
#